data_AF-A0AAU5ZH57-F1
#
_entry.id   AF-A0AAU5ZH57-F1
#
_cell.length_a   1.000
_cell.length_b   1.000
_cell.length_c   1.000
_cell.angle_alpha   90.00
_cell.angle_beta   90.00
_cell.angle_gamma   90.00
#
_symmetry.space_group_name_H-M   'P 1'
#
loop_
_entity.id
_entity.type
_entity.pdbx_description
1 polymer ?
#
loop_
_entity_poly.entity_id
_entity_poly.type
_entity_poly.pdbx_seq_one_letter_code
_entity_poly.pdbx_strand_id
1 'polypeptide(L)'
;MDYDQFRTEYDPVFDVLDAETLPDWLPAAVTRLKDLAVTIEDPADRRSAENDIADIEGILSEAADGPPISPAMLEAIRIHSAAGVGDGTPAERIARAEAGMAEINRIAESVPRTEQAPILELNESLYMLILALEPDSR
;
A
#
# COMPACT_ATOMS: atom_id res chain seq x y z
N MET A 1 18.28 8.98 1.41
CA MET A 1 16.84 9.30 1.33
C MET A 1 16.16 8.58 2.48
N ASP A 2 15.13 9.16 3.08
CA ASP A 2 14.26 8.48 4.04
C ASP A 2 12.94 8.03 3.36
N TYR A 3 12.15 7.20 4.04
CA TYR A 3 10.89 6.69 3.49
C TYR A 3 9.88 7.81 3.19
N ASP A 4 9.81 8.86 4.01
CA ASP A 4 8.89 9.99 3.81
C ASP A 4 9.20 10.77 2.51
N GLN A 5 10.49 10.96 2.21
CA GLN A 5 10.93 11.54 0.95
C GLN A 5 10.59 10.65 -0.24
N PHE A 6 10.75 9.32 -0.11
CA PHE A 6 10.33 8.38 -1.14
C PHE A 6 8.82 8.46 -1.36
N ARG A 7 8.03 8.52 -0.29
CA ARG A 7 6.57 8.58 -0.33
C ARG A 7 6.06 9.81 -1.07
N THR A 8 6.74 10.95 -0.94
CA THR A 8 6.44 12.18 -1.68
C THR A 8 6.55 12.00 -3.20
N GLU A 9 7.45 11.13 -3.67
CA GLU A 9 7.61 10.81 -5.10
C GLU A 9 6.66 9.67 -5.52
N TYR A 10 6.29 8.79 -4.59
CA TYR A 10 5.38 7.66 -4.79
C TYR A 10 3.93 8.11 -4.98
N ASP A 11 3.41 8.96 -4.09
CA ASP A 11 1.98 9.31 -4.05
C ASP A 11 1.42 9.78 -5.42
N PRO A 12 2.11 10.68 -6.18
CA PRO A 12 1.62 11.09 -7.50
C PRO A 12 1.59 9.97 -8.54
N VAL A 13 2.45 8.95 -8.40
CA VAL A 13 2.50 7.79 -9.30
C VAL A 13 1.36 6.84 -8.97
N PHE A 14 1.03 6.69 -7.69
CA PHE A 14 -0.12 5.89 -7.27
C PHE A 14 -1.45 6.56 -7.64
N ASP A 15 -1.57 7.87 -7.46
CA ASP A 15 -2.83 8.60 -7.70
C ASP A 15 -3.32 8.51 -9.15
N VAL A 16 -2.42 8.36 -10.13
CA VAL A 16 -2.81 8.21 -11.54
C VAL A 16 -3.32 6.82 -11.89
N LEU A 17 -3.25 5.85 -10.98
CA LEU A 17 -3.78 4.50 -11.20
C LEU A 17 -5.32 4.48 -11.22
N ASP A 18 -5.97 5.50 -10.67
CA ASP A 18 -7.44 5.68 -10.72
C ASP A 18 -7.91 6.41 -12.00
N ALA A 19 -6.98 6.76 -12.90
CA ALA A 19 -7.33 7.46 -14.14
C ALA A 19 -7.99 6.51 -15.17
N GLU A 20 -8.99 7.00 -15.91
CA GLU A 20 -9.61 6.27 -17.02
C GLU A 20 -8.61 5.84 -18.11
N THR A 21 -7.50 6.56 -18.23
CA THR A 21 -6.41 6.23 -19.15
C THR A 21 -5.09 6.51 -18.47
N LEU A 22 -4.24 5.48 -18.40
CA LEU A 22 -2.94 5.58 -17.76
C LEU A 22 -1.99 6.49 -18.58
N PRO A 23 -1.19 7.33 -17.92
CA PRO A 23 -0.27 8.21 -18.64
C PRO A 23 0.92 7.46 -19.26
N ASP A 24 1.37 7.89 -20.45
CA ASP A 24 2.55 7.34 -21.12
C ASP A 24 3.86 7.45 -20.30
N TRP A 25 3.90 8.38 -19.34
CA TRP A 25 5.07 8.58 -18.47
C TRP A 25 5.15 7.58 -17.30
N LEU A 26 4.08 6.84 -17.02
CA LEU A 26 3.96 5.98 -15.85
C LEU A 26 5.07 4.91 -15.76
N PRO A 27 5.44 4.19 -16.85
CA PRO A 27 6.53 3.21 -16.79
C PRO A 27 7.88 3.84 -16.40
N ALA A 28 8.15 5.06 -16.87
CA ALA A 28 9.37 5.78 -16.53
C ALA A 28 9.35 6.25 -15.06
N ALA A 29 8.19 6.65 -14.54
CA ALA A 29 8.03 7.01 -13.14
C ALA A 29 8.21 5.80 -12.20
N VAL A 30 7.66 4.63 -12.54
CA VAL A 30 7.89 3.39 -11.78
C VAL A 30 9.38 3.01 -11.77
N THR A 31 10.07 3.15 -12.90
CA THR A 31 11.53 2.92 -12.98
C THR A 31 12.28 3.88 -12.06
N ARG A 32 11.90 5.16 -12.04
CA ARG A 32 12.48 6.16 -11.13
C ARG A 32 12.25 5.81 -9.66
N LEU A 33 11.06 5.35 -9.28
CA LEU A 33 10.79 4.91 -7.91
C LEU A 33 11.72 3.77 -7.48
N LYS A 34 11.98 2.81 -8.36
CA LYS A 34 12.94 1.73 -8.10
C LYS A 34 14.36 2.26 -7.84
N ASP A 35 14.82 3.21 -8.66
CA ASP A 35 16.12 3.84 -8.47
C ASP A 35 16.18 4.61 -7.14
N LEU A 36 15.10 5.30 -6.76
CA LEU A 36 15.02 6.04 -5.49
C LEU A 36 15.02 5.10 -4.28
N ALA A 37 14.27 3.99 -4.33
CA ALA A 37 14.19 3.02 -3.23
C ALA A 37 15.58 2.46 -2.85
N VAL A 38 16.46 2.24 -3.84
CA VAL A 38 17.84 1.78 -3.60
C VAL A 38 18.66 2.79 -2.77
N THR A 39 18.30 4.07 -2.81
CA THR A 39 18.99 5.15 -2.05
C THR A 39 18.50 5.32 -0.61
N ILE A 40 17.49 4.55 -0.18
CA ILE A 40 17.00 4.54 1.19
C ILE A 40 18.01 3.81 2.07
N GLU A 41 18.50 4.48 3.12
CA GLU A 41 19.59 3.96 3.96
C GLU A 41 19.12 2.88 4.93
N ASP A 42 17.94 3.07 5.53
CA ASP A 42 17.38 2.12 6.48
C ASP A 42 16.79 0.89 5.77
N PRO A 43 17.18 -0.35 6.15
CA PRO A 43 16.71 -1.56 5.49
C PRO A 43 15.21 -1.87 5.68
N ALA A 44 14.57 -1.41 6.76
CA ALA A 44 13.14 -1.58 6.97
C ALA A 44 12.35 -0.59 6.11
N ASP A 45 12.80 0.66 6.05
CA ASP A 45 12.23 1.68 5.16
C ASP A 45 12.38 1.28 3.70
N ARG A 46 13.54 0.76 3.31
CA ARG A 46 13.77 0.27 1.94
C ARG A 46 12.81 -0.85 1.58
N ARG A 47 12.60 -1.81 2.49
CA ARG A 47 11.64 -2.90 2.28
C ARG A 47 10.20 -2.37 2.13
N SER A 48 9.85 -1.33 2.89
CA SER A 48 8.54 -0.69 2.78
C SER A 48 8.36 -0.06 1.39
N ALA A 49 9.36 0.68 0.90
CA ALA A 49 9.35 1.24 -0.45
C ALA A 49 9.31 0.18 -1.56
N GLU A 50 10.04 -0.93 -1.38
CA GLU A 50 10.01 -2.07 -2.31
C GLU A 50 8.61 -2.71 -2.39
N ASN A 51 7.93 -2.85 -1.25
CA ASN A 51 6.55 -3.36 -1.20
C ASN A 51 5.58 -2.39 -1.91
N ASP A 52 5.68 -1.08 -1.63
CA ASP A 52 4.83 -0.08 -2.27
C ASP A 52 4.97 -0.08 -3.81
N ILE A 53 6.21 -0.26 -4.31
CA ILE A 53 6.47 -0.40 -5.75
C ILE A 53 5.84 -1.68 -6.29
N ALA A 54 5.99 -2.80 -5.56
CA ALA A 54 5.41 -4.08 -5.96
C ALA A 54 3.87 -4.00 -6.08
N ASP A 55 3.20 -3.23 -5.22
CA ASP A 55 1.77 -2.99 -5.31
C ASP A 55 1.40 -2.28 -6.62
N ILE A 56 2.12 -1.21 -6.98
CA ILE A 56 1.91 -0.53 -8.28
C ILE A 56 2.11 -1.50 -9.44
N GLU A 57 3.17 -2.31 -9.42
CA GLU A 57 3.44 -3.26 -10.50
C GLU A 57 2.39 -4.36 -10.59
N GLY A 58 1.87 -4.82 -9.46
CA GLY A 58 0.73 -5.74 -9.40
C GLY A 58 -0.51 -5.14 -10.04
N ILE A 59 -0.88 -3.92 -9.67
CA ILE A 59 -2.00 -3.17 -10.24
C ILE A 59 -1.85 -3.03 -11.77
N LEU A 60 -0.66 -2.65 -12.25
CA LEU A 60 -0.39 -2.48 -13.67
C LEU A 60 -0.45 -3.81 -14.44
N SER A 61 0.02 -4.90 -13.82
CA SER A 61 -0.08 -6.23 -14.42
C SER A 61 -1.53 -6.70 -14.53
N GLU A 62 -2.34 -6.48 -13.49
CA GLU A 62 -3.76 -6.83 -13.49
C GLU A 62 -4.54 -6.00 -14.51
N ALA A 63 -4.24 -4.70 -14.64
CA ALA A 63 -4.86 -3.83 -15.63
C ALA A 63 -4.50 -4.20 -17.09
N ALA A 64 -3.36 -4.86 -17.31
CA ALA A 64 -2.94 -5.29 -18.64
C ALA A 64 -3.73 -6.52 -19.14
N ASP A 65 -4.05 -7.45 -18.24
CA ASP A 65 -4.64 -8.76 -18.58
C ASP A 65 -6.09 -8.96 -18.07
N GLY A 66 -6.62 -8.02 -17.28
CA GLY A 66 -7.90 -8.12 -16.58
C GLY A 66 -8.75 -6.85 -16.62
N PRO A 67 -9.96 -6.88 -16.02
CA PRO A 67 -10.73 -5.66 -15.80
C PRO A 67 -9.94 -4.70 -14.89
N PRO A 68 -10.09 -3.37 -15.09
CA PRO A 68 -9.41 -2.39 -14.26
C PRO A 68 -9.80 -2.57 -12.79
N ILE A 69 -8.83 -2.33 -11.90
CA ILE A 69 -9.06 -2.36 -10.46
C ILE A 69 -10.09 -1.29 -10.11
N SER A 70 -11.04 -1.63 -9.22
CA SER A 70 -12.09 -0.70 -8.84
C SER A 70 -11.51 0.44 -7.97
N PRO A 71 -12.11 1.65 -8.03
CA PRO A 71 -11.66 2.77 -7.21
C PRO A 71 -11.61 2.45 -5.71
N ALA A 72 -12.56 1.63 -5.23
CA ALA A 72 -12.61 1.19 -3.84
C ALA A 72 -11.44 0.29 -3.45
N MET A 73 -11.02 -0.61 -4.35
CA MET A 73 -9.82 -1.43 -4.14
C MET A 73 -8.55 -0.56 -4.13
N LEU A 74 -8.43 0.40 -5.06
CA LEU A 74 -7.29 1.34 -5.07
C LEU A 74 -7.24 2.17 -3.78
N GLU A 75 -8.38 2.63 -3.29
CA GLU A 75 -8.46 3.33 -2.00
C GLU A 75 -8.03 2.43 -0.83
N ALA A 76 -8.50 1.18 -0.80
CA ALA A 76 -8.10 0.22 0.23
C ALA A 76 -6.59 -0.08 0.21
N ILE A 77 -5.98 -0.20 -0.97
CA ILE A 77 -4.52 -0.36 -1.13
C ILE A 77 -3.77 0.87 -0.57
N ARG A 78 -4.25 2.10 -0.83
CA ARG A 78 -3.64 3.31 -0.24
C ARG A 78 -3.67 3.29 1.28
N ILE A 79 -4.81 2.95 1.85
CA ILE A 79 -4.99 2.87 3.31
C ILE A 79 -4.08 1.78 3.88
N HIS A 80 -4.02 0.63 3.22
CA HIS A 80 -3.18 -0.49 3.60
C HIS A 80 -1.70 -0.12 3.64
N SER A 81 -1.16 0.45 2.55
CA SER A 81 0.23 0.93 2.49
C SER A 81 0.51 1.95 3.59
N ALA A 82 -0.36 2.96 3.77
CA ALA A 82 -0.22 3.96 4.83
C ALA A 82 -0.25 3.34 6.23
N ALA A 83 -1.06 2.30 6.44
CA ALA A 83 -1.18 1.62 7.73
C ALA A 83 0.03 0.71 8.04
N GLY A 84 0.72 0.21 7.02
CA GLY A 84 1.86 -0.69 7.13
C GLY A 84 3.22 -0.01 7.41
N VAL A 85 3.28 1.33 7.39
CA VAL A 85 4.54 2.08 7.54
C VAL A 85 5.28 1.71 8.82
N GLY A 86 6.60 1.53 8.71
CA GLY A 86 7.49 1.04 9.76
C GLY A 86 7.89 2.04 10.84
N ASP A 87 7.43 3.28 10.75
CA ASP A 87 7.84 4.40 11.61
C ASP A 87 7.10 4.43 12.96
N GLY A 88 7.72 5.08 13.95
CA GLY A 88 7.15 5.23 15.28
C GLY A 88 7.36 4.05 16.23
N THR A 89 6.77 4.14 17.41
CA THR A 89 6.81 3.11 18.45
C THR A 89 5.92 1.91 18.09
N PRO A 90 6.15 0.72 18.67
CA PRO A 90 5.27 -0.43 18.45
C PRO A 90 3.78 -0.12 18.72
N ALA A 91 3.48 0.65 19.77
CA ALA A 91 2.12 1.05 20.10
C ALA A 91 1.49 1.96 19.04
N GLU A 92 2.25 2.93 18.50
CA GLU A 92 1.77 3.81 17.42
C GLU A 92 1.53 3.02 16.13
N ARG A 93 2.41 2.07 15.81
CA ARG A 93 2.28 1.20 14.65
C ARG A 93 1.08 0.27 14.75
N ILE A 94 0.84 -0.33 15.92
CA ILE A 94 -0.37 -1.13 16.18
C ILE A 94 -1.63 -0.28 16.00
N ALA A 95 -1.68 0.90 16.63
CA ALA A 95 -2.84 1.78 16.53
C ALA A 95 -3.12 2.22 15.08
N ARG A 96 -2.06 2.43 14.28
CA ARG A 96 -2.18 2.75 12.86
C ARG A 96 -2.70 1.58 12.05
N ALA A 97 -2.19 0.38 12.28
CA ALA A 97 -2.65 -0.85 11.63
C ALA A 97 -4.13 -1.14 11.95
N GLU A 98 -4.55 -1.00 13.22
CA GLU A 98 -5.95 -1.14 13.64
C GLU A 98 -6.86 -0.12 12.96
N ALA A 99 -6.44 1.15 12.90
CA ALA A 99 -7.18 2.20 12.21
C ALA A 99 -7.32 1.92 10.70
N GLY A 100 -6.23 1.44 10.07
CA GLY A 100 -6.23 1.00 8.67
C GLY A 100 -7.23 -0.12 8.42
N MET A 101 -7.20 -1.17 9.25
CA MET A 101 -8.15 -2.29 9.14
C MET A 101 -9.61 -1.84 9.30
N ALA A 102 -9.87 -0.92 10.23
CA ALA A 102 -11.21 -0.38 10.42
C ALA A 102 -11.71 0.43 9.21
N GLU A 103 -10.83 1.16 8.52
CA GLU A 103 -11.18 1.88 7.29
C GLU A 103 -11.37 0.93 6.10
N ILE A 104 -10.49 -0.06 5.92
CA ILE A 104 -10.64 -1.10 4.89
C ILE A 104 -11.96 -1.85 5.05
N ASN A 105 -12.36 -2.17 6.30
CA ASN A 105 -13.66 -2.77 6.58
C ASN A 105 -14.83 -1.86 6.15
N ARG A 106 -14.75 -0.55 6.42
CA ARG A 106 -15.77 0.41 5.99
C ARG A 106 -15.90 0.50 4.47
N ILE A 107 -14.76 0.48 3.75
CA ILE A 107 -14.76 0.42 2.29
C ILE A 107 -15.43 -0.86 1.81
N ALA A 108 -15.04 -2.02 2.35
CA ALA A 108 -15.65 -3.31 1.99
C ALA A 108 -17.17 -3.31 2.21
N GLU A 109 -17.66 -2.74 3.32
CA GLU A 109 -19.09 -2.65 3.59
C GLU A 109 -19.87 -1.77 2.58
N SER A 110 -19.19 -0.83 1.92
CA SER A 110 -19.79 0.10 0.96
C SER A 110 -19.87 -0.42 -0.47
N VAL A 111 -19.16 -1.51 -0.80
CA VAL A 111 -19.06 -2.07 -2.16
C VAL A 111 -19.91 -3.33 -2.36
N PRO A 112 -20.18 -3.75 -3.63
CA PRO A 112 -20.85 -5.01 -3.92
C PRO A 112 -20.12 -6.22 -3.34
N ARG A 113 -20.87 -7.25 -2.94
CA ARG A 113 -20.33 -8.50 -2.33
C ARG A 113 -19.20 -9.16 -3.12
N THR A 114 -19.19 -9.01 -4.44
CA THR A 114 -18.14 -9.56 -5.32
C THR A 114 -16.78 -8.89 -5.13
N GLU A 115 -16.75 -7.64 -4.65
CA GLU A 115 -15.53 -6.86 -4.41
C GLU A 115 -15.08 -6.89 -2.94
N GLN A 116 -15.96 -7.32 -2.02
CA GLN A 116 -15.69 -7.31 -0.58
C GLN A 116 -14.52 -8.20 -0.17
N ALA A 117 -14.49 -9.45 -0.66
CA ALA A 117 -13.49 -10.41 -0.21
C ALA A 117 -12.06 -9.98 -0.55
N PRO A 118 -11.73 -9.58 -1.80
CA PRO A 118 -10.41 -9.05 -2.12
C PRO A 118 -10.00 -7.82 -1.29
N ILE A 119 -10.93 -6.89 -1.03
CA ILE A 119 -10.63 -5.71 -0.19
C ILE A 119 -10.32 -6.14 1.25
N LEU A 120 -11.07 -7.08 1.81
CA LEU A 120 -10.85 -7.57 3.16
C LEU A 120 -9.56 -8.39 3.31
N GLU A 121 -9.06 -9.03 2.25
CA GLU A 121 -7.79 -9.77 2.26
C GLU A 121 -6.59 -8.87 2.60
N LEU A 122 -6.65 -7.57 2.26
CA LEU A 122 -5.62 -6.59 2.63
C LEU A 122 -5.41 -6.51 4.16
N ASN A 123 -6.44 -6.80 4.96
CA ASN A 123 -6.33 -6.79 6.41
C ASN A 123 -5.42 -7.91 6.96
N GLU A 124 -5.15 -8.97 6.20
CA GLU A 124 -4.36 -10.11 6.69
C GLU A 124 -2.93 -9.68 7.06
N SER A 125 -2.26 -8.91 6.22
CA SER A 125 -0.88 -8.50 6.51
C SER A 125 -0.81 -7.45 7.63
N LEU A 126 -1.82 -6.58 7.76
CA LEU A 126 -1.92 -5.63 8.88
C LEU A 126 -2.15 -6.38 10.20
N TYR A 127 -2.98 -7.41 10.19
CA TYR A 127 -3.17 -8.27 11.35
C TYR A 127 -1.87 -8.99 11.74
N MET A 128 -1.14 -9.53 10.76
CA MET A 128 0.17 -10.16 11.01
C MET A 128 1.21 -9.15 11.55
N LEU A 129 1.16 -7.90 11.10
CA LEU A 129 2.00 -6.82 11.65
C LEU A 129 1.67 -6.56 13.12
N ILE A 130 0.39 -6.48 13.48
CA ILE A 130 -0.04 -6.30 14.88
C ILE A 130 0.51 -7.44 15.74
N LEU A 131 0.31 -8.70 15.33
CA LEU A 131 0.81 -9.87 16.06
C LEU A 131 2.34 -9.86 16.24
N ALA A 132 3.09 -9.33 15.28
CA ALA A 132 4.55 -9.23 15.36
C ALA A 132 5.04 -8.11 16.28
N LEU A 133 4.22 -7.08 16.50
CA LEU A 133 4.55 -5.90 17.31
C LEU A 133 4.03 -5.99 18.74
N GLU A 134 3.00 -6.80 18.98
CA GLU A 134 2.56 -7.12 20.32
C GLU A 134 3.74 -7.74 21.09
N PRO A 135 4.10 -7.18 22.26
CA PRO A 135 5.12 -7.79 23.08
C PRO A 135 4.63 -9.20 23.42
N ASP A 136 5.39 -10.20 22.97
CA ASP A 136 5.21 -11.62 23.30
C ASP A 136 4.81 -11.67 24.79
N SER A 137 3.56 -12.05 25.08
CA SER A 137 3.11 -12.25 26.45
C SER A 137 3.84 -13.48 26.99
N ARG A 138 5.12 -13.29 27.34
CA ARG A 138 6.02 -14.29 27.94
C ARG A 138 6.88 -13.63 29.02
#